data_AF-A0A7S2Z086-F1
#
_entry.id   AF-A0A7S2Z086-F1
#
_cell.length_a   1.000
_cell.length_b   1.000
_cell.length_c   1.000
_cell.angle_alpha   90.00
_cell.angle_beta   90.00
_cell.angle_gamma   90.00
#
_symmetry.space_group_name_H-M   'P 1'
#
loop_
_entity.id
_entity.type
_entity.pdbx_description
1 polymer ?
#
loop_
_entity_poly.entity_id
_entity_poly.type
_entity_poly.pdbx_seq_one_letter_code
_entity_poly.pdbx_strand_id
1 'polypeptide(L)'
;DEMYAAAAAGAKRKRDKREERNGPRQTLPPLAPAVVDGEDGRRKISREIQKNRGLTPHRKRDAKNPRKKHRLSYEKATVRRKGQVVSAAKEQKGEGYGGELTGVRRNVVKARSL
;
A
#
# COMPACT_ATOMS: atom_id res chain seq x y z
N ASP A 1 14.24 -53.45 1.83
CA ASP A 1 12.90 -53.80 1.35
C ASP A 1 11.91 -52.65 1.37
N GLU A 2 11.64 -52.11 0.18
CA GLU A 2 10.69 -51.03 -0.06
C GLU A 2 9.25 -51.35 0.37
N MET A 3 8.90 -52.64 0.38
CA MET A 3 7.61 -53.16 0.88
C MET A 3 7.38 -52.80 2.35
N TYR A 4 8.41 -52.89 3.20
CA TYR A 4 8.27 -52.64 4.63
C TYR A 4 8.10 -51.15 4.93
N ALA A 5 8.78 -50.29 4.17
CA ALA A 5 8.62 -48.85 4.23
C ALA A 5 7.21 -48.41 3.78
N ALA A 6 6.66 -49.04 2.74
CA ALA A 6 5.30 -48.77 2.26
C ALA A 6 4.23 -49.14 3.30
N ALA A 7 4.40 -50.27 3.99
CA ALA A 7 3.49 -50.69 5.07
C ALA A 7 3.52 -49.72 6.27
N ALA A 8 4.71 -49.29 6.69
CA ALA A 8 4.87 -48.30 7.77
C ALA A 8 4.26 -46.93 7.40
N ALA A 9 4.41 -46.49 6.15
CA ALA A 9 3.77 -45.29 5.63
C ALA A 9 2.24 -45.41 5.60
N GLY A 10 1.70 -46.58 5.24
CA GLY A 10 0.27 -46.87 5.28
C GLY A 10 -0.31 -46.78 6.70
N ALA A 11 0.41 -47.31 7.69
CA ALA A 11 0.03 -47.22 9.09
C ALA A 11 0.04 -45.78 9.62
N LYS A 12 1.06 -44.98 9.27
CA LYS A 12 1.10 -43.54 9.58
C LYS A 12 -0.07 -42.79 8.97
N ARG A 13 -0.33 -42.95 7.67
CA ARG A 13 -1.47 -42.32 6.97
C ARG A 13 -2.82 -42.64 7.62
N LYS A 14 -3.02 -43.87 8.08
CA LYS A 14 -4.25 -44.28 8.78
C LYS A 14 -4.37 -43.61 10.15
N ARG A 15 -3.25 -43.43 10.87
CA ARG A 15 -3.20 -42.70 12.15
C ARG A 15 -3.48 -41.22 11.92
N ASP A 16 -2.79 -40.58 10.98
CA ASP A 16 -2.93 -39.16 10.66
C ASP A 16 -4.37 -38.83 10.21
N LYS A 17 -4.98 -39.66 9.35
CA LYS A 17 -6.39 -39.50 8.93
C LYS A 17 -7.39 -39.66 10.08
N ARG A 18 -7.08 -40.51 11.07
CA ARG A 18 -7.90 -40.65 12.28
C ARG A 18 -7.74 -39.43 13.18
N GLU A 19 -6.54 -38.88 13.27
CA GLU A 19 -6.22 -37.68 14.04
C GLU A 19 -6.82 -36.42 13.40
N GLU A 20 -6.83 -36.32 12.08
CA GLU A 20 -7.57 -35.25 11.37
C GLU A 20 -9.08 -35.35 11.57
N ARG A 21 -9.64 -36.58 11.53
CA ARG A 21 -11.09 -36.79 11.71
C ARG A 21 -11.54 -36.56 13.16
N ASN A 22 -10.77 -37.04 14.12
CA ASN A 22 -11.11 -37.01 15.55
C ASN A 22 -10.44 -35.85 16.30
N GLY A 23 -9.59 -35.08 15.64
CA GLY A 23 -8.91 -33.93 16.21
C GLY A 23 -9.90 -32.83 16.58
N PRO A 24 -9.50 -31.92 17.48
CA PRO A 24 -10.33 -30.77 17.80
C PRO A 24 -10.56 -29.96 16.53
N ARG A 25 -11.81 -29.87 16.07
CA ARG A 25 -12.18 -28.90 15.04
C ARG A 25 -11.71 -27.54 15.54
N GLN A 26 -10.96 -26.81 14.73
CA GLN A 26 -10.68 -25.40 15.01
C GLN A 26 -12.02 -24.66 14.98
N THR A 27 -12.71 -24.61 16.11
CA THR A 27 -13.92 -23.81 16.28
C THR A 27 -13.48 -22.37 16.33
N LEU A 28 -14.04 -21.54 15.46
CA LEU A 28 -13.88 -20.09 15.55
C LEU A 28 -14.23 -19.65 16.98
N PRO A 29 -13.50 -18.68 17.55
CA PRO A 29 -13.82 -18.18 18.88
C PRO A 29 -15.29 -17.70 18.90
N PRO A 30 -16.03 -17.95 20.00
CA PRO A 30 -17.40 -17.50 20.11
C PRO A 30 -17.45 -15.98 19.89
N LEU A 31 -18.40 -15.55 19.06
CA LEU A 31 -18.61 -14.14 18.79
C LEU A 31 -18.90 -13.44 20.13
N ALA A 32 -18.09 -12.43 20.46
CA ALA A 32 -18.23 -11.70 21.71
C ALA A 32 -19.68 -11.19 21.86
N PRO A 33 -20.26 -11.24 23.07
CA PRO A 33 -21.62 -10.76 23.30
C PRO A 33 -21.71 -9.28 22.90
N ALA A 34 -22.83 -8.91 22.28
CA ALA A 34 -23.10 -7.54 21.89
C ALA A 34 -23.18 -6.66 23.14
N VAL A 35 -22.09 -5.97 23.46
CA VAL A 35 -22.02 -5.04 24.59
C VAL A 35 -23.03 -3.92 24.33
N VAL A 36 -23.96 -3.73 25.26
CA VAL A 36 -25.01 -2.71 25.18
C VAL A 36 -24.42 -1.38 25.66
N ASP A 37 -23.61 -0.75 24.81
CA ASP A 37 -22.86 0.47 25.15
C ASP A 37 -23.73 1.74 25.07
N GLY A 38 -24.78 1.82 25.90
CA GLY A 38 -25.53 3.05 26.14
C GLY A 38 -25.53 3.36 27.63
N GLU A 39 -25.14 4.58 28.03
CA GLU A 39 -25.29 5.04 29.43
C GLU A 39 -26.75 4.88 29.89
N ASP A 40 -27.70 5.02 28.96
CA ASP A 40 -29.14 4.85 29.19
C ASP A 40 -29.66 3.40 29.01
N GLY A 41 -28.77 2.40 28.83
CA GLY A 41 -29.14 1.01 28.53
C GLY A 41 -29.75 0.78 27.13
N ARG A 42 -29.85 1.83 26.30
CA ARG A 42 -30.37 1.76 24.92
C ARG A 42 -29.25 1.43 23.93
N ARG A 43 -29.59 0.64 22.90
CA ARG A 43 -28.65 0.34 21.79
C ARG A 43 -28.38 1.62 20.98
N LYS A 44 -27.12 2.02 20.88
CA LYS A 44 -26.71 3.17 20.04
C LYS A 44 -26.74 2.80 18.55
N ILE A 45 -27.01 3.80 17.71
CA ILE A 45 -26.91 3.69 16.25
C ILE A 45 -25.44 3.52 15.83
N SER A 46 -25.16 2.61 14.88
CA SER A 46 -23.82 2.45 14.34
C SER A 46 -23.47 3.59 13.38
N ARG A 47 -22.18 3.90 13.23
CA ARG A 47 -21.69 4.92 12.29
C ARG A 47 -22.07 4.61 10.84
N GLU A 48 -22.19 3.33 10.49
CA GLU A 48 -22.56 2.88 9.15
C GLU A 48 -24.01 3.28 8.83
N ILE A 49 -24.92 2.99 9.77
CA ILE A 49 -26.34 3.36 9.67
C ILE A 49 -26.48 4.88 9.72
N GLN A 50 -25.79 5.55 10.64
CA GLN A 50 -25.84 7.01 10.79
C GLN A 50 -25.39 7.77 9.54
N LYS A 51 -24.29 7.32 8.89
CA LYS A 51 -23.70 8.03 7.74
C LYS A 51 -24.23 7.55 6.39
N ASN A 52 -24.86 6.38 6.33
CA ASN A 52 -25.43 5.74 5.14
C ASN A 52 -24.55 5.88 3.88
N ARG A 53 -23.24 5.60 4.01
CA ARG A 53 -22.27 5.81 2.91
C ARG A 53 -22.24 4.68 1.88
N GLY A 54 -22.83 3.52 2.16
CA GLY A 54 -22.82 2.36 1.27
C GLY A 54 -21.42 1.88 0.85
N LEU A 55 -21.36 1.13 -0.26
CA LEU A 55 -20.15 0.50 -0.82
C LEU A 55 -19.28 1.49 -1.62
N THR A 56 -18.84 2.57 -0.99
CA THR A 56 -17.95 3.56 -1.64
C THR A 56 -16.50 3.06 -1.74
N PRO A 57 -15.79 3.32 -2.86
CA PRO A 57 -14.40 2.92 -3.00
C PRO A 57 -13.48 3.71 -2.06
N HIS A 58 -12.33 3.13 -1.71
CA HIS A 58 -11.35 3.80 -0.88
C HIS A 58 -10.74 5.02 -1.61
N ARG A 59 -10.84 6.20 -0.96
CA ARG A 59 -10.24 7.46 -1.44
C ARG A 59 -8.99 7.81 -0.63
N LYS A 60 -7.89 8.12 -1.31
CA LYS A 60 -6.62 8.56 -0.70
C LYS A 60 -6.84 9.74 0.25
N ARG A 61 -6.12 9.77 1.38
CA ARG A 61 -6.26 10.84 2.39
C ARG A 61 -6.00 12.23 1.81
N ASP A 62 -5.00 12.35 0.93
CA ASP A 62 -4.62 13.64 0.32
C ASP A 62 -5.67 14.19 -0.64
N ALA A 63 -6.49 13.31 -1.24
CA ALA A 63 -7.58 13.73 -2.11
C ALA A 63 -8.77 14.30 -1.32
N LYS A 64 -8.82 14.09 0.01
CA LYS A 64 -9.90 14.61 0.88
C LYS A 64 -9.75 16.11 1.15
N ASN A 65 -8.53 16.65 1.07
CA ASN A 65 -8.26 18.08 1.29
C ASN A 65 -7.85 18.73 -0.05
N PRO A 66 -8.69 19.61 -0.64
CA PRO A 66 -8.39 20.27 -1.91
C PRO A 66 -7.04 20.98 -1.89
N ARG A 67 -6.72 21.73 -0.82
CA ARG A 67 -5.45 22.45 -0.68
C ARG A 67 -4.26 21.48 -0.76
N LYS A 68 -4.32 20.38 -0.02
CA LYS A 68 -3.22 19.38 0.00
C LYS A 68 -3.07 18.69 -1.36
N LYS A 69 -4.18 18.35 -2.02
CA LYS A 69 -4.18 17.79 -3.37
C LYS A 69 -3.48 18.72 -4.37
N HIS A 70 -3.85 20.00 -4.40
CA HIS A 70 -3.27 20.97 -5.33
C HIS A 70 -1.79 21.26 -5.03
N ARG A 71 -1.39 21.35 -3.76
CA ARG A 71 0.02 21.48 -3.37
C ARG A 71 0.87 20.32 -3.90
N LEU A 72 0.45 19.07 -3.64
CA LEU A 72 1.15 17.89 -4.13
C LEU A 72 1.15 17.78 -5.66
N SER A 73 0.07 18.22 -6.31
CA SER A 73 -0.01 18.25 -7.78
C SER A 73 0.99 19.24 -8.37
N TYR A 74 1.12 20.42 -7.77
CA TYR A 74 2.09 21.44 -8.17
C TYR A 74 3.53 20.96 -7.97
N GLU A 75 3.87 20.43 -6.80
CA GLU A 75 5.21 19.88 -6.51
C GLU A 75 5.62 18.81 -7.54
N LYS A 76 4.70 17.89 -7.88
CA LYS A 76 4.93 16.86 -8.91
C LYS A 76 5.10 17.47 -10.31
N ALA A 77 4.32 18.48 -10.65
CA ALA A 77 4.45 19.17 -11.93
C ALA A 77 5.78 19.92 -12.05
N THR A 78 6.24 20.56 -10.97
CA THR A 78 7.53 21.25 -10.91
C THR A 78 8.69 20.28 -11.11
N VAL A 79 8.65 19.09 -10.49
CA VAL A 79 9.69 18.06 -10.69
C VAL A 79 9.70 17.56 -12.14
N ARG A 80 8.53 17.27 -12.73
CA ARG A 80 8.44 16.85 -14.13
C ARG A 80 8.94 17.93 -15.10
N ARG A 81 8.64 19.19 -14.81
CA ARG A 81 9.07 20.33 -15.62
C ARG A 81 10.59 20.44 -15.67
N LYS A 82 11.27 20.24 -14.53
CA LYS A 82 12.75 20.23 -14.46
C LYS A 82 13.38 19.16 -15.37
N GLY A 83 12.69 18.05 -15.60
CA GLY A 83 13.16 17.00 -16.52
C GLY A 83 12.94 17.32 -18.01
N GLN A 84 11.92 18.12 -18.35
CA GLN A 84 11.59 18.47 -19.73
C GLN A 84 12.35 19.70 -20.22
N VAL A 85 12.45 20.72 -19.37
CA VAL A 85 13.05 22.01 -19.69
C VAL A 85 14.15 22.29 -18.69
N VAL A 86 15.33 22.60 -19.22
CA VAL A 86 16.45 23.05 -18.41
C VAL A 86 16.09 24.42 -17.83
N SER A 87 16.00 24.51 -16.50
CA SER A 87 15.81 25.79 -15.82
C SER A 87 17.06 26.65 -15.96
N ALA A 88 16.89 27.97 -15.95
CA ALA A 88 18.02 28.90 -15.86
C ALA A 88 18.94 28.50 -14.70
N ALA A 89 20.25 28.43 -14.96
CA ALA A 89 21.22 28.13 -13.93
C ALA A 89 21.14 29.19 -12.83
N LYS A 90 21.02 28.75 -11.57
CA LYS A 90 21.24 29.66 -10.44
C LYS A 90 22.75 29.87 -10.35
N GLU A 91 23.19 31.11 -10.31
CA GLU A 91 24.59 31.44 -10.06
C GLU A 91 25.07 30.68 -8.80
N GLN A 92 26.19 29.98 -8.92
CA GLN A 92 26.87 29.40 -7.76
C GLN A 92 27.39 30.57 -6.93
N LYS A 93 26.62 30.98 -5.92
CA LYS A 93 27.00 32.07 -5.02
C LYS A 93 28.31 31.71 -4.32
N GLY A 94 29.40 32.34 -4.76
CA GLY A 94 30.68 32.36 -4.06
C GLY A 94 31.71 31.31 -4.50
N GLU A 95 31.36 30.39 -5.39
CA GLU A 95 32.28 29.37 -5.91
C GLU A 95 32.46 29.55 -7.42
N GLY A 96 33.72 29.47 -7.89
CA GLY A 96 34.03 29.52 -9.32
C GLY A 96 33.48 28.31 -10.07
N TYR A 97 33.53 28.33 -11.41
CA TYR A 97 33.04 27.24 -12.24
C TYR A 97 33.79 25.92 -11.95
N GLY A 98 33.11 24.97 -11.30
CA GLY A 98 33.64 23.64 -10.98
C GLY A 98 33.47 22.58 -12.07
N GLY A 99 32.97 22.97 -13.26
CA GLY A 99 32.62 22.04 -14.35
C GLY A 99 31.15 21.57 -14.34
N GLU A 100 30.75 20.87 -15.40
CA GLU A 100 29.40 20.31 -15.55
C GLU A 100 29.21 19.04 -14.69
N LEU A 101 28.52 19.15 -13.55
CA LEU A 101 28.28 18.02 -12.62
C LEU A 101 27.64 16.78 -13.27
N THR A 102 26.76 16.99 -14.26
CA THR A 102 26.07 15.89 -14.97
C THR A 102 26.77 15.42 -16.24
N GLY A 103 27.87 16.08 -16.61
CA GLY A 103 28.67 15.78 -17.79
C GLY A 103 28.18 16.41 -19.10
N VAL A 104 29.08 16.49 -20.08
CA VAL A 104 28.82 17.06 -21.42
C VAL A 104 28.62 15.94 -22.44
N ARG A 105 27.48 15.95 -23.15
CA ARG A 105 27.19 14.99 -24.23
C ARG A 105 27.51 15.60 -25.60
N ARG A 106 28.60 15.17 -26.22
CA ARG A 106 29.11 15.69 -27.51
C ARG A 106 28.15 15.50 -28.70
N ASN A 107 27.39 14.40 -28.72
CA ASN A 107 26.58 14.02 -29.89
C ASN A 107 25.13 14.56 -29.85
N VAL A 108 24.77 15.37 -28.85
CA VAL A 108 23.38 15.85 -28.66
C VAL A 108 23.31 17.34 -28.91
N VAL A 109 22.63 17.74 -29.99
CA VAL A 109 22.37 19.15 -30.32
C VAL A 109 20.96 19.52 -29.83
N LYS A 110 20.86 20.48 -28.89
CA LYS A 110 19.59 21.04 -28.41
C LYS A 110 19.43 22.48 -28.89
N ALA A 111 19.25 22.66 -30.19
CA ALA A 111 19.01 23.95 -30.82
C ALA A 111 17.69 23.91 -31.61
N ARG A 112 17.02 25.08 -31.76
CA ARG A 112 15.87 25.21 -32.64
C ARG A 112 16.38 25.48 -34.06
N SER A 113 16.11 24.59 -35.01
CA SER A 113 16.28 24.91 -36.43
C SER A 113 15.17 25.86 -36.86
N LEU A 114 15.52 26.86 -37.67
CA LEU A 114 14.57 27.82 -38.23
C LEU A 114 13.94 27.29 -39.52
#